data_AF-A0A662MIS0-F1
#
_entry.id   AF-A0A662MIS0-F1
#
_cell.length_a   1.000
_cell.length_b   1.000
_cell.length_c   1.000
_cell.angle_alpha   90.00
_cell.angle_beta   90.00
_cell.angle_gamma   90.00
#
_symmetry.space_group_name_H-M   'P 1'
#
loop_
_entity.id
_entity.type
_entity.pdbx_description
1 polymer ?
#
loop_
_entity_poly.entity_id
_entity_poly.type
_entity_poly.pdbx_seq_one_letter_code
_entity_poly.pdbx_strand_id
1 'polypeptide(L)'
;MFYDIQILSEEEAIAVVTFKADDQISWFVISSEYAQRRAQLISEFEKLISDSLGVDVHAVRRRGMKIDVENWKIWFTGEVNLSNSFLISKKGREMRICIKDPIYEEGNGWIDQINVTVSEEMRIVSSSPGENIVESSERGVLWVIPSLESASPSYCLNLMLKGLAIPSWVLVILSFVGLVSIYLLISRRRTGVKAPDVRQEGEVQASV
;
A
#
# COMPACT_ATOMS: atom_id res chain seq x y z
N MET A 1 -6.16 -22.18 -8.61
CA MET A 1 -5.61 -20.84 -8.91
C MET A 1 -4.84 -20.29 -7.72
N PHE A 2 -3.67 -19.69 -7.94
CA PHE A 2 -2.93 -18.96 -6.91
C PHE A 2 -3.03 -17.46 -7.16
N TYR A 3 -3.20 -16.69 -6.09
CA TYR A 3 -3.33 -15.24 -6.16
C TYR A 3 -2.28 -14.60 -5.27
N ASP A 4 -1.29 -13.93 -5.88
CA ASP A 4 -0.25 -13.18 -5.18
C ASP A 4 -0.52 -11.69 -5.32
N ILE A 5 -0.72 -10.99 -4.20
CA ILE A 5 -0.97 -9.56 -4.16
C ILE A 5 0.16 -8.88 -3.40
N GLN A 6 0.78 -7.88 -4.01
CA GLN A 6 1.76 -7.03 -3.37
C GLN A 6 1.19 -5.62 -3.23
N ILE A 7 0.91 -5.20 -2.00
CA ILE A 7 0.44 -3.84 -1.70
C ILE A 7 1.66 -2.93 -1.57
N LEU A 8 1.82 -2.01 -2.52
CA LEU A 8 2.96 -1.12 -2.61
C LEU A 8 2.75 0.18 -1.83
N SER A 9 1.55 0.74 -1.94
CA SER A 9 1.16 1.97 -1.28
C SER A 9 -0.34 1.91 -0.95
N GLU A 10 -0.88 2.99 -0.41
CA GLU A 10 -2.32 3.09 -0.17
C GLU A 10 -3.14 3.02 -1.48
N GLU A 11 -2.53 3.41 -2.59
CA GLU A 11 -3.20 3.59 -3.88
C GLU A 11 -2.71 2.59 -4.93
N GLU A 12 -1.70 1.77 -4.62
CA GLU A 12 -1.03 0.95 -5.60
C GLU A 12 -0.79 -0.46 -5.09
N ALA A 13 -1.16 -1.45 -5.92
CA ALA A 13 -0.82 -2.84 -5.73
C ALA A 13 -0.40 -3.50 -7.05
N ILE A 14 0.32 -4.61 -6.95
CA ILE A 14 0.55 -5.54 -8.03
C ILE A 14 -0.21 -6.82 -7.72
N ALA A 15 -1.08 -7.25 -8.64
CA ALA A 15 -1.78 -8.51 -8.54
C ALA A 15 -1.23 -9.49 -9.57
N VAL A 16 -0.93 -10.71 -9.13
CA VAL A 16 -0.51 -11.82 -9.97
C VAL A 16 -1.49 -12.95 -9.82
N VAL A 17 -2.13 -13.33 -10.93
CA VAL A 17 -2.98 -14.52 -11.00
C VAL A 17 -2.19 -15.63 -11.66
N THR A 18 -2.10 -16.79 -10.98
CA THR A 18 -1.45 -17.99 -11.49
C THR A 18 -2.46 -19.10 -11.67
N PHE A 19 -2.57 -19.62 -12.88
CA PHE A 19 -3.22 -20.91 -13.15
C PHE A 19 -2.13 -21.96 -13.30
N LYS A 20 -2.27 -23.05 -12.55
CA LYS A 20 -1.42 -24.23 -12.65
C LYS A 20 -2.31 -25.42 -12.95
N ALA A 21 -1.96 -26.21 -13.94
CA ALA A 21 -2.59 -27.50 -14.15
C ALA A 21 -1.89 -28.57 -13.30
N ASP A 22 -2.66 -29.46 -12.71
CA ASP A 22 -2.13 -30.58 -11.91
C ASP A 22 -1.75 -31.79 -12.77
N ASP A 23 -2.31 -31.87 -13.98
CA ASP A 23 -2.09 -32.96 -14.92
C ASP A 23 -2.01 -32.46 -16.37
N GLN A 24 -1.52 -33.34 -17.25
CA GLN A 24 -1.28 -33.04 -18.65
C GLN A 24 -2.56 -32.76 -19.47
N ILE A 25 -3.69 -33.38 -19.11
CA ILE A 25 -4.97 -33.20 -19.81
C ILE A 25 -5.51 -31.80 -19.48
N SER A 26 -5.54 -31.45 -18.20
CA SER A 26 -5.89 -30.11 -17.72
C SER A 26 -4.99 -29.04 -18.34
N TRP A 27 -3.69 -29.30 -18.46
CA TRP A 27 -2.75 -28.42 -19.13
C TRP A 27 -3.09 -28.23 -20.62
N PHE A 28 -3.38 -29.32 -21.34
CA PHE A 28 -3.76 -29.26 -22.75
C PHE A 28 -5.00 -28.39 -22.97
N VAL A 29 -6.03 -28.55 -22.12
CA VAL A 29 -7.26 -27.74 -22.19
C VAL A 29 -6.95 -26.26 -21.97
N ILE A 30 -6.28 -25.91 -20.88
CA ILE A 30 -5.97 -24.52 -20.53
C ILE A 30 -5.08 -23.85 -21.59
N SER A 31 -4.05 -24.56 -22.07
CA SER A 31 -3.13 -24.03 -23.09
C SER A 31 -3.79 -23.87 -24.46
N SER A 32 -4.69 -24.79 -24.85
CA SER A 32 -5.48 -24.67 -26.07
C SER A 32 -6.46 -23.50 -26.01
N GLU A 33 -7.18 -23.35 -24.90
CA GLU A 33 -8.10 -22.22 -24.71
C GLU A 33 -7.34 -20.89 -24.74
N TYR A 34 -6.15 -20.85 -24.12
CA TYR A 34 -5.25 -19.71 -24.26
C TYR A 34 -4.87 -19.38 -25.69
N ALA A 35 -4.42 -20.38 -26.46
CA ALA A 35 -3.99 -20.17 -27.83
C ALA A 35 -5.12 -19.62 -28.71
N GLN A 36 -6.37 -20.02 -28.45
CA GLN A 36 -7.54 -19.62 -29.23
C GLN A 36 -8.16 -18.30 -28.77
N ARG A 37 -8.18 -18.02 -27.46
CA ARG A 37 -8.95 -16.92 -26.84
C ARG A 37 -8.12 -15.97 -26.01
N ARG A 38 -6.83 -15.83 -26.31
CA ARG A 38 -5.86 -15.01 -25.56
C ARG A 38 -6.40 -13.64 -25.10
N ALA A 39 -6.97 -12.85 -26.02
CA ALA A 39 -7.45 -11.50 -25.69
C ALA A 39 -8.64 -11.52 -24.72
N GLN A 40 -9.54 -12.49 -24.88
CA GLN A 40 -10.68 -12.69 -23.99
C GLN A 40 -10.20 -13.11 -22.60
N LEU A 41 -9.29 -14.08 -22.49
CA LEU A 41 -8.72 -14.52 -21.21
C LEU A 41 -7.99 -13.39 -20.48
N ILE A 42 -7.29 -12.51 -21.20
CA ILE A 42 -6.68 -11.32 -20.60
C ILE A 42 -7.76 -10.43 -19.96
N SER A 43 -8.84 -10.14 -20.69
CA SER A 43 -9.95 -9.34 -20.14
C SER A 43 -10.62 -10.04 -18.95
N GLU A 44 -10.72 -11.36 -18.96
CA GLU A 44 -11.25 -12.15 -17.83
C GLU A 44 -10.33 -12.08 -16.61
N PHE A 45 -8.99 -12.08 -16.78
CA PHE A 45 -8.06 -11.85 -15.66
C PHE A 45 -8.08 -10.43 -15.13
N GLU A 46 -8.18 -9.43 -16.00
CA GLU A 46 -8.35 -8.03 -15.59
C GLU A 46 -9.64 -7.86 -14.78
N LYS A 47 -10.73 -8.45 -15.25
CA LYS A 47 -12.02 -8.47 -14.54
C LYS A 47 -11.92 -9.21 -13.21
N LEU A 48 -11.30 -10.38 -13.17
CA LEU A 48 -11.10 -11.16 -11.95
C LEU A 48 -10.37 -10.33 -10.88
N ILE A 49 -9.26 -9.67 -11.24
CA ILE A 49 -8.52 -8.80 -10.32
C ILE A 49 -9.39 -7.64 -9.85
N SER A 50 -10.11 -7.03 -10.80
CA SER A 50 -11.02 -5.92 -10.54
C SER A 50 -12.08 -6.27 -9.50
N ASP A 51 -12.77 -7.40 -9.71
CA ASP A 51 -13.85 -7.88 -8.87
C ASP A 51 -13.31 -8.31 -7.48
N SER A 52 -12.18 -9.03 -7.44
CA SER A 52 -11.55 -9.46 -6.19
C SER A 52 -11.06 -8.29 -5.33
N LEU A 53 -10.55 -7.21 -5.94
CA LEU A 53 -10.08 -6.02 -5.23
C LEU A 53 -11.13 -4.91 -5.13
N GLY A 54 -12.33 -5.12 -5.68
CA GLY A 54 -13.43 -4.17 -5.65
C GLY A 54 -13.09 -2.82 -6.26
N VAL A 55 -12.36 -2.83 -7.37
CA VAL A 55 -12.01 -1.64 -8.15
C VAL A 55 -12.75 -1.66 -9.51
N ASP A 56 -12.69 -0.55 -10.24
CA ASP A 56 -13.12 -0.51 -11.64
C ASP A 56 -12.11 -1.26 -12.53
N VAL A 57 -12.58 -1.93 -13.59
CA VAL A 57 -11.70 -2.73 -14.45
C VAL A 57 -10.62 -1.88 -15.14
N HIS A 58 -10.90 -0.61 -15.39
CA HIS A 58 -9.94 0.34 -15.95
C HIS A 58 -8.86 0.77 -14.94
N ALA A 59 -9.03 0.45 -13.65
CA ALA A 59 -8.00 0.62 -12.63
C ALA A 59 -6.95 -0.50 -12.67
N VAL A 60 -7.19 -1.59 -13.43
CA VAL A 60 -6.24 -2.68 -13.65
C VAL A 60 -5.48 -2.44 -14.94
N ARG A 61 -4.19 -2.13 -14.85
CA ARG A 61 -3.29 -1.99 -15.99
C ARG A 61 -2.46 -3.25 -16.14
N ARG A 62 -2.64 -3.96 -17.26
CA ARG A 62 -1.81 -5.11 -17.59
C ARG A 62 -0.33 -4.73 -17.68
N ARG A 63 0.50 -5.46 -16.93
CA ARG A 63 1.97 -5.39 -17.00
C ARG A 63 2.54 -6.51 -17.83
N GLY A 64 2.00 -7.73 -17.72
CA GLY A 64 2.58 -8.88 -18.39
C GLY A 64 1.72 -10.12 -18.33
N MET A 65 2.06 -11.08 -19.19
CA MET A 65 1.52 -12.41 -19.14
C MET A 65 2.57 -13.39 -19.65
N LYS A 66 2.80 -14.48 -18.93
CA LYS A 66 3.81 -15.49 -19.27
C LYS A 66 3.22 -16.89 -19.15
N ILE A 67 3.63 -17.75 -20.08
CA ILE A 67 3.30 -19.17 -20.08
C ILE A 67 4.58 -19.94 -19.81
N ASP A 68 4.48 -20.86 -18.86
CA ASP A 68 5.53 -21.79 -18.51
C ASP A 68 5.03 -23.21 -18.80
N VAL A 69 5.51 -23.72 -19.93
CA VAL A 69 5.13 -25.05 -20.43
C VAL A 69 5.77 -26.15 -19.60
N GLU A 70 6.94 -25.91 -19.01
CA GLU A 70 7.64 -26.91 -18.21
C GLU A 70 6.94 -27.13 -16.87
N ASN A 71 6.42 -26.05 -16.28
CA ASN A 71 5.73 -26.10 -14.99
C ASN A 71 4.20 -26.10 -15.09
N TRP A 72 3.66 -26.15 -16.31
CA TRP A 72 2.22 -26.07 -16.62
C TRP A 72 1.53 -24.88 -15.96
N LYS A 73 2.13 -23.69 -16.07
CA LYS A 73 1.65 -22.46 -15.45
C LYS A 73 1.35 -21.36 -16.46
N ILE A 74 0.33 -20.59 -16.16
CA ILE A 74 0.04 -19.31 -16.82
C ILE A 74 -0.02 -18.24 -15.73
N TRP A 75 0.79 -17.19 -15.91
CA TRP A 75 0.82 -16.04 -15.03
C TRP A 75 0.29 -14.82 -15.75
N PHE A 76 -0.63 -14.11 -15.10
CA PHE A 76 -1.03 -12.76 -15.46
C PHE A 76 -0.57 -11.78 -14.38
N THR A 77 -0.01 -10.64 -14.77
CA THR A 77 0.42 -9.58 -13.85
C THR A 77 -0.26 -8.27 -14.22
N GLY A 78 -0.98 -7.70 -13.26
CA GLY A 78 -1.63 -6.39 -13.35
C GLY A 78 -1.12 -5.43 -12.27
N GLU A 79 -0.88 -4.19 -12.67
CA GLU A 79 -0.76 -3.05 -11.74
C GLU A 79 -2.17 -2.54 -11.46
N VAL A 80 -2.49 -2.31 -10.19
CA VAL A 80 -3.84 -1.98 -9.75
C VAL A 80 -3.81 -0.66 -9.00
N ASN A 81 -4.65 0.28 -9.46
CA ASN A 81 -4.94 1.49 -8.73
C ASN A 81 -6.06 1.21 -7.70
N LEU A 82 -5.72 1.36 -6.42
CA LEU A 82 -6.59 1.09 -5.28
C LEU A 82 -7.40 2.31 -4.81
N SER A 83 -7.18 3.51 -5.36
CA SER A 83 -7.79 4.76 -4.88
C SER A 83 -9.32 4.73 -4.87
N ASN A 84 -9.93 3.96 -5.77
CA ASN A 84 -11.39 3.83 -5.89
C ASN A 84 -11.93 2.48 -5.39
N SER A 85 -11.14 1.71 -4.64
CA SER A 85 -11.60 0.42 -4.14
C SER A 85 -12.66 0.60 -3.05
N PHE A 86 -13.82 -0.05 -3.21
CA PHE A 86 -14.85 -0.09 -2.16
C PHE A 86 -14.61 -1.18 -1.10
N LEU A 87 -13.61 -2.05 -1.31
CA LEU A 87 -13.17 -3.07 -0.35
C LEU A 87 -12.02 -2.59 0.54
N ILE A 88 -11.58 -1.35 0.32
CA ILE A 88 -10.55 -0.70 1.11
C ILE A 88 -11.18 0.40 1.97
N SER A 89 -10.83 0.41 3.25
CA SER A 89 -11.24 1.46 4.17
C SER A 89 -10.03 1.98 4.92
N LYS A 90 -9.96 3.30 5.12
CA LYS A 90 -8.85 3.95 5.80
C LYS A 90 -9.35 4.83 6.93
N LYS A 91 -8.69 4.74 8.09
CA LYS A 91 -8.91 5.61 9.23
C LYS A 91 -7.56 6.03 9.83
N GLY A 92 -7.12 7.25 9.50
CA GLY A 92 -5.81 7.74 9.92
C GLY A 92 -4.68 6.91 9.31
N ARG A 93 -3.95 6.16 10.14
CA ARG A 93 -2.87 5.25 9.71
C ARG A 93 -3.30 3.80 9.55
N GLU A 94 -4.53 3.48 9.94
CA GLU A 94 -5.08 2.14 9.79
C GLU A 94 -5.76 2.04 8.42
N MET A 95 -5.48 0.95 7.72
CA MET A 95 -6.06 0.63 6.43
C MET A 95 -6.53 -0.81 6.47
N ARG A 96 -7.79 -1.07 6.15
CA ARG A 96 -8.30 -2.41 5.96
C ARG A 96 -8.47 -2.67 4.48
N ILE A 97 -7.93 -3.78 3.99
CA ILE A 97 -8.06 -4.26 2.61
C ILE A 97 -8.74 -5.61 2.67
N CYS A 98 -9.79 -5.82 1.89
CA CYS A 98 -10.42 -7.13 1.73
C CYS A 98 -10.32 -7.61 0.29
N ILE A 99 -10.02 -8.89 0.13
CA ILE A 99 -9.95 -9.59 -1.15
C ILE A 99 -11.15 -10.53 -1.21
N LYS A 100 -12.01 -10.39 -2.22
CA LYS A 100 -13.13 -11.31 -2.43
C LYS A 100 -12.65 -12.59 -3.11
N ASP A 101 -13.18 -13.72 -2.67
CA ASP A 101 -13.04 -14.97 -3.41
C ASP A 101 -14.05 -14.99 -4.57
N PRO A 102 -13.58 -15.18 -5.82
CA PRO A 102 -14.45 -15.20 -6.99
C PRO A 102 -15.52 -16.29 -6.94
N ILE A 103 -15.37 -17.34 -6.14
CA ILE A 103 -16.34 -18.43 -6.05
C ILE A 103 -17.75 -18.01 -5.63
N TYR A 104 -17.86 -16.87 -4.92
CA TYR A 104 -19.15 -16.31 -4.49
C TYR A 104 -19.78 -15.37 -5.52
N GLU A 105 -19.16 -15.22 -6.68
CA GLU A 105 -19.69 -14.53 -7.87
C GLU A 105 -20.06 -15.60 -8.92
N GLU A 106 -21.13 -15.39 -9.69
CA GLU A 106 -21.73 -16.42 -10.57
C GLU A 106 -20.71 -17.06 -11.54
N GLY A 107 -20.49 -18.37 -11.39
CA GLY A 107 -19.79 -19.21 -12.39
C GLY A 107 -18.26 -19.19 -12.34
N ASN A 108 -17.64 -18.60 -11.32
CA ASN A 108 -16.18 -18.51 -11.25
C ASN A 108 -15.55 -19.65 -10.43
N GLY A 109 -14.36 -20.09 -10.84
CA GLY A 109 -13.53 -21.02 -10.06
C GLY A 109 -13.08 -20.39 -8.73
N TRP A 110 -12.54 -21.20 -7.82
CA TRP A 110 -12.05 -20.73 -6.52
C TRP A 110 -10.55 -20.45 -6.51
N ILE A 111 -10.09 -19.71 -5.50
CA ILE A 111 -8.67 -19.48 -5.24
C ILE A 111 -8.15 -20.56 -4.27
N ASP A 112 -7.12 -21.32 -4.67
CA ASP A 112 -6.49 -22.33 -3.80
C ASP A 112 -5.55 -21.68 -2.78
N GLN A 113 -4.99 -20.52 -3.13
CA GLN A 113 -4.01 -19.85 -2.30
C GLN A 113 -4.06 -18.34 -2.52
N ILE A 114 -4.06 -17.60 -1.41
CA ILE A 114 -3.95 -16.14 -1.43
C ILE A 114 -2.70 -15.79 -0.64
N ASN A 115 -1.71 -15.24 -1.33
CA ASN A 115 -0.51 -14.70 -0.72
C ASN A 115 -0.58 -13.18 -0.83
N VAL A 116 -0.46 -12.50 0.30
CA VAL A 116 -0.44 -11.03 0.32
C VAL A 116 0.82 -10.56 1.00
N THR A 117 1.53 -9.65 0.35
CA THR A 117 2.72 -8.99 0.89
C THR A 117 2.54 -7.48 0.88
N VAL A 118 3.18 -6.77 1.80
CA VAL A 118 3.07 -5.31 1.93
C VAL A 118 4.44 -4.63 1.83
N SER A 119 4.50 -3.39 1.34
CA SER A 119 5.73 -2.58 1.24
C SER A 119 6.27 -2.14 2.59
N GLU A 120 7.57 -1.83 2.69
CA GLU A 120 8.28 -1.59 3.97
C GLU A 120 7.66 -0.53 4.87
N GLU A 121 6.91 0.39 4.27
CA GLU A 121 6.19 1.48 4.91
C GLU A 121 4.89 1.02 5.59
N MET A 122 4.55 -0.26 5.48
CA MET A 122 3.36 -0.85 6.07
C MET A 122 3.71 -2.06 6.93
N ARG A 123 2.80 -2.37 7.84
CA ARG A 123 2.80 -3.66 8.55
C ARG A 123 1.39 -4.22 8.65
N ILE A 124 1.29 -5.54 8.56
CA ILE A 124 0.05 -6.28 8.86
C ILE A 124 -0.11 -6.31 10.38
N VAL A 125 -1.24 -5.81 10.86
CA VAL A 125 -1.63 -5.81 12.28
C VAL A 125 -2.49 -7.03 12.59
N SER A 126 -3.39 -7.38 11.68
CA SER A 126 -4.22 -8.58 11.80
C SER A 126 -4.77 -9.00 10.44
N SER A 127 -5.20 -10.25 10.37
CA SER A 127 -5.75 -10.89 9.19
C SER A 127 -6.98 -11.72 9.57
N SER A 128 -7.92 -11.85 8.63
CA SER A 128 -9.17 -12.59 8.80
C SER A 128 -9.59 -13.17 7.43
N PRO A 129 -10.13 -14.40 7.33
CA PRO A 129 -10.27 -15.40 8.39
C PRO A 129 -8.90 -15.83 8.95
N GLY A 130 -8.91 -16.33 10.19
CA GLY A 130 -7.70 -16.88 10.83
C GLY A 130 -7.46 -18.33 10.41
N GLU A 131 -8.52 -19.01 10.00
CA GLU A 131 -8.52 -20.32 9.38
C GLU A 131 -7.68 -20.31 8.10
N ASN A 132 -7.05 -21.44 7.79
CA ASN A 132 -6.29 -21.65 6.55
C ASN A 132 -5.05 -20.74 6.38
N ILE A 133 -4.69 -19.93 7.38
CA ILE A 133 -3.41 -19.22 7.41
C ILE A 133 -2.28 -20.22 7.68
N VAL A 134 -1.36 -20.34 6.73
CA VAL A 134 -0.18 -21.21 6.85
C VAL A 134 1.06 -20.39 7.20
N GLU A 135 1.14 -19.14 6.74
CA GLU A 135 2.22 -18.22 7.08
C GLU A 135 1.65 -16.84 7.43
N SER A 136 2.18 -16.22 8.47
CA SER A 136 1.81 -14.86 8.88
C SER A 136 3.00 -14.14 9.50
N SER A 137 3.22 -12.91 9.04
CA SER A 137 4.25 -12.01 9.54
C SER A 137 3.75 -10.57 9.48
N GLU A 138 4.54 -9.62 9.96
CA GLU A 138 4.25 -8.20 9.79
C GLU A 138 4.27 -7.76 8.30
N ARG A 139 4.79 -8.58 7.39
CA ARG A 139 5.08 -8.22 6.00
C ARG A 139 4.29 -9.02 4.97
N GLY A 140 3.74 -10.16 5.37
CA GLY A 140 2.94 -10.98 4.48
C GLY A 140 2.10 -12.02 5.23
N VAL A 141 1.08 -12.48 4.53
CA VAL A 141 0.17 -13.54 4.99
C VAL A 141 -0.09 -14.49 3.82
N LEU A 142 -0.20 -15.77 4.14
CA LEU A 142 -0.48 -16.83 3.20
C LEU A 142 -1.69 -17.63 3.68
N TRP A 143 -2.78 -17.57 2.94
CA TRP A 143 -3.90 -18.49 3.07
C TRP A 143 -3.77 -19.62 2.05
N VAL A 144 -3.97 -20.86 2.50
CA VAL A 144 -4.07 -22.07 1.66
C VAL A 144 -5.46 -22.67 1.86
N ILE A 145 -6.27 -22.66 0.81
CA ILE A 145 -7.69 -22.97 0.82
C ILE A 145 -7.86 -24.37 0.21
N PRO A 146 -7.91 -25.44 1.03
CA PRO A 146 -7.84 -26.81 0.53
C PRO A 146 -9.10 -27.28 -0.20
N SER A 147 -10.23 -26.61 0.02
CA SER A 147 -11.50 -26.99 -0.59
C SER A 147 -12.49 -25.83 -0.69
N LEU A 148 -13.53 -26.03 -1.49
CA LEU A 148 -14.64 -25.10 -1.68
C LEU A 148 -15.34 -24.73 -0.37
N GLU A 149 -15.54 -25.71 0.52
CA GLU A 149 -16.21 -25.51 1.82
C GLU A 149 -15.35 -24.70 2.79
N SER A 150 -14.04 -24.65 2.55
CA SER A 150 -13.07 -23.91 3.34
C SER A 150 -12.82 -22.49 2.82
N ALA A 151 -13.37 -22.17 1.65
CA ALA A 151 -13.29 -20.83 1.09
C ALA A 151 -14.10 -19.85 1.95
N SER A 152 -13.57 -18.63 2.07
CA SER A 152 -14.25 -17.52 2.74
C SER A 152 -14.77 -16.54 1.69
N PRO A 153 -15.92 -15.88 1.91
CA PRO A 153 -16.39 -14.81 1.03
C PRO A 153 -15.39 -13.68 0.84
N SER A 154 -14.55 -13.43 1.85
CA SER A 154 -13.50 -12.43 1.78
C SER A 154 -12.33 -12.73 2.73
N TYR A 155 -11.15 -12.27 2.32
CA TYR A 155 -9.89 -12.35 3.06
C TYR A 155 -9.41 -10.92 3.32
N CYS A 156 -9.48 -10.49 4.58
CA CYS A 156 -9.22 -9.14 5.00
C CYS A 156 -7.91 -9.02 5.79
N LEU A 157 -7.23 -7.90 5.55
CA LEU A 157 -5.99 -7.47 6.18
C LEU A 157 -6.23 -6.12 6.84
N ASN A 158 -5.87 -6.00 8.10
CA ASN A 158 -5.73 -4.71 8.75
C ASN A 158 -4.25 -4.35 8.75
N LEU A 159 -3.93 -3.25 8.09
CA LEU A 159 -2.61 -2.71 7.90
C LEU A 159 -2.44 -1.44 8.73
N MET A 160 -1.22 -1.21 9.19
CA MET A 160 -0.82 0.06 9.76
C MET A 160 0.30 0.66 8.93
N LEU A 161 0.05 1.88 8.45
CA LEU A 161 1.04 2.71 7.79
C LEU A 161 2.05 3.17 8.83
N LYS A 162 3.34 2.87 8.59
CA LYS A 162 4.43 3.44 9.35
C LYS A 162 4.40 4.95 9.10
N GLY A 163 4.16 5.72 10.15
CA GLY A 163 4.22 7.17 10.06
C GLY A 163 5.62 7.64 9.67
N LEU A 164 5.75 8.92 9.32
CA LEU A 164 7.03 9.57 9.15
C LEU A 164 7.87 9.38 10.43
N ALA A 165 8.80 8.43 10.41
CA ALA A 165 9.76 8.25 11.47
C ALA A 165 10.80 9.36 11.31
N ILE A 166 10.52 10.53 11.88
CA ILE A 166 11.50 11.62 11.91
C ILE A 166 12.69 11.09 12.72
N PRO A 167 13.88 10.92 12.11
CA PRO A 167 15.04 10.45 12.84
C PRO A 167 15.31 11.39 14.02
N SER A 168 15.70 10.83 15.17
CA SER A 168 15.94 11.62 16.39
C SER A 168 16.92 12.78 16.16
N TRP A 169 17.89 12.63 15.25
CA TRP A 169 18.82 13.71 14.88
C TRP A 169 18.13 14.88 14.17
N VAL A 170 17.08 14.66 13.37
CA VAL A 170 16.30 15.73 12.71
C VAL A 170 15.52 16.53 13.75
N LEU A 171 14.99 15.90 14.80
CA LEU A 171 14.36 16.60 15.92
C LEU A 171 15.35 17.48 16.68
N VAL A 172 16.60 17.01 16.85
CA VAL A 172 17.67 17.80 17.46
C VAL A 172 18.00 19.03 16.61
N ILE A 173 18.11 18.88 15.28
CA ILE A 173 18.36 20.01 14.38
C ILE A 173 17.20 21.02 14.42
N LEU A 174 15.95 20.55 14.32
CA LEU A 174 14.77 21.42 14.39
C LEU A 174 14.69 22.20 15.70
N SER A 175 15.02 21.56 16.83
CA SER A 175 15.05 22.24 18.13
C SER A 175 16.18 23.27 18.24
N PHE A 176 17.37 22.98 17.70
CA PHE A 176 18.49 23.93 17.66
C PHE A 176 18.17 25.15 16.79
N VAL A 177 17.61 24.95 15.60
CA VAL A 177 17.18 26.04 14.71
C VAL A 177 16.09 26.89 15.36
N GLY A 178 15.14 26.27 16.07
CA GLY A 178 14.13 26.97 16.85
C GLY A 178 14.75 27.85 17.94
N LEU A 179 15.70 27.33 18.71
CA LEU A 179 16.42 28.06 19.76
C LEU A 179 17.21 29.26 19.20
N VAL A 180 17.93 29.07 18.09
CA VAL A 180 18.69 30.16 17.43
C VAL A 180 17.74 31.26 16.95
N SER A 181 16.60 30.88 16.37
CA SER A 181 15.59 31.84 15.90
C SER A 181 15.00 32.66 17.04
N ILE A 182 14.66 32.01 18.17
CA ILE A 182 14.19 32.69 19.39
C ILE A 182 15.27 33.62 19.94
N TYR A 183 16.52 33.16 19.99
CA TYR A 183 17.65 33.97 20.44
C TYR A 183 17.83 35.23 19.59
N LEU A 184 17.76 35.12 18.26
CA LEU A 184 17.87 36.25 17.34
C LEU A 184 16.72 37.26 17.50
N LEU A 185 15.50 36.79 17.79
CA LEU A 185 14.36 37.66 18.08
C LEU A 185 14.54 38.43 19.39
N ILE A 186 15.04 37.77 20.43
CA ILE A 186 15.31 38.39 21.74
C ILE A 186 16.50 39.36 21.64
N SER A 187 17.56 39.00 20.94
CA SER A 187 18.75 39.84 20.80
C SER A 187 18.46 41.12 20.02
N ARG A 188 17.67 41.04 18.93
CA ARG A 188 17.18 42.23 18.20
C ARG A 188 16.33 43.16 19.07
N ARG A 189 15.53 42.62 19.99
CA ARG A 189 14.77 43.44 20.97
C ARG A 189 15.69 44.18 21.95
N ARG A 190 16.82 43.61 22.34
CA ARG A 190 17.76 44.26 23.28
C ARG A 190 18.63 45.34 22.63
N THR A 191 18.92 45.25 21.33
CA THR A 191 19.72 46.25 20.61
C THR A 191 18.91 47.44 20.09
N GLY A 192 17.58 47.42 20.18
CA GLY A 192 16.69 48.50 19.73
C GLY A 192 16.42 49.63 20.73
N VAL A 193 16.99 49.58 21.95
CA VAL A 193 16.85 50.63 22.96
C VAL A 193 18.22 51.25 23.25
N LYS A 194 18.63 52.20 22.41
CA LYS A 194 19.57 53.27 22.80
C LYS A 194 19.02 54.58 22.27
N ALA A 195 18.31 55.31 23.13
CA ALA A 195 18.14 56.74 22.97
C ALA A 195 19.50 57.42 23.24
N PRO A 196 19.96 58.36 22.41
CA PRO A 196 21.00 59.28 22.83
C PRO A 196 20.34 60.39 23.65
N ASP A 197 20.54 60.36 24.96
CA ASP A 197 20.26 61.48 25.84
C ASP A 197 21.61 62.10 26.23
N VAL A 198 21.92 63.27 25.68
CA VAL A 198 22.96 64.16 26.21
C VAL A 198 22.38 65.58 26.18
N ARG A 199 21.69 65.94 27.26
CA ARG A 199 21.65 67.31 27.76
C ARG A 199 22.86 67.52 28.67
N GLN A 200 23.72 68.48 28.35
CA GLN A 200 24.51 69.25 29.32
C GLN A 200 24.48 70.69 28.78
N GLU A 201 23.62 71.54 29.33
CA GLU A 201 23.95 72.47 30.42
C GLU A 201 25.20 73.31 30.14
N GLY A 202 24.96 74.59 29.84
CA GLY A 202 25.95 75.63 29.73
C GLY A 202 25.31 76.95 30.11
N GLU A 203 24.99 77.12 31.39
CA GLU A 203 24.63 78.39 31.99
C GLU A 203 25.65 78.69 33.10
N VAL A 204 26.60 79.59 32.84
CA VAL A 204 27.30 80.37 33.88
C VAL A 204 27.50 81.80 33.35
N GLN A 205 26.95 82.75 34.11
CA GLN A 205 27.00 84.20 33.96
C GLN A 205 28.40 84.80 34.16
N ALA A 206 28.65 85.98 33.55
CA ALA A 206 29.25 87.19 34.15
C ALA A 206 29.20 88.36 33.12
N SER A 207 28.53 89.49 33.41
CA SER A 207 29.10 90.79 33.86
C SER A 207 29.99 91.46 32.77
N VAL A 208 29.80 92.69 32.28
CA VAL A 208 29.35 94.02 32.81
C VAL A 208 28.65 94.79 31.69
#